data_AF-A0A848BV62-F1
#
_entry.id   AF-A0A848BV62-F1
#
_cell.length_a   1.000
_cell.length_b   1.000
_cell.length_c   1.000
_cell.angle_alpha   90.00
_cell.angle_beta   90.00
_cell.angle_gamma   90.00
#
_symmetry.space_group_name_H-M   'P 1'
#
loop_
_entity.id
_entity.type
_entity.pdbx_description
1 polymer ?
#
loop_
_entity_poly.entity_id
_entity_poly.type
_entity_poly.pdbx_seq_one_letter_code
_entity_poly.pdbx_strand_id
1 'polypeptide(L)'
;MEKDIFLSQYVFTGTHAEKVIELTKVYNSEKNLKLFDRVLDVYLLAPIVGFIYKRKSEKEKGNLEKSIFSETLSGEIEKIKYNYRLIMLLDNKYEPDFNKRADKAFRYIGSEKSKEDFALYNSYVRGGVDVLYEKLVENTKTPDDYVNKIYEFFEEFQEVYNKNINKNDFKTLFGNN
;
A
#
# COMPACT_ATOMS: atom_id res chain seq x y z
N MET A 1 24.85 -14.22 -4.40
CA MET A 1 24.19 -12.94 -4.70
C MET A 1 22.91 -12.95 -3.87
N GLU A 2 22.80 -12.07 -2.87
CA GLU A 2 21.60 -12.00 -2.05
C GLU A 2 20.44 -11.53 -2.92
N LYS A 3 19.29 -12.21 -2.86
CA LYS A 3 18.12 -11.89 -3.70
C LYS A 3 17.55 -10.57 -3.20
N ASP A 4 17.42 -9.57 -4.09
CA ASP A 4 16.78 -8.30 -3.79
C ASP A 4 15.42 -8.57 -3.11
N ILE A 5 15.23 -8.05 -1.90
CA ILE A 5 14.05 -8.31 -1.05
C ILE A 5 12.75 -7.95 -1.78
N PHE A 6 12.80 -6.97 -2.68
CA PHE A 6 11.66 -6.54 -3.48
C PHE A 6 11.30 -7.51 -4.62
N LEU A 7 12.22 -8.40 -5.00
CA LEU A 7 11.99 -9.45 -6.00
C LEU A 7 11.56 -10.77 -5.35
N SER A 8 11.47 -10.85 -4.03
CA SER A 8 10.92 -12.02 -3.36
C SER A 8 9.41 -12.12 -3.56
N GLN A 9 8.87 -13.34 -3.64
CA GLN A 9 7.42 -13.56 -3.70
C GLN A 9 6.76 -12.90 -2.49
N TYR A 10 5.69 -12.14 -2.71
CA TYR A 10 4.89 -11.59 -1.64
C TYR A 10 3.67 -12.47 -1.39
N VAL A 11 3.36 -12.73 -0.11
CA VAL A 11 2.25 -13.61 0.29
C VAL A 11 1.37 -12.87 1.28
N PHE A 12 0.13 -12.56 0.87
CA PHE A 12 -0.93 -12.21 1.80
C PHE A 12 -1.37 -13.47 2.54
N THR A 13 -1.60 -13.36 3.84
CA THR A 13 -1.93 -14.48 4.73
C THR A 13 -3.09 -14.12 5.64
N GLY A 14 -3.89 -15.10 6.04
CA GLY A 14 -5.03 -14.89 6.95
C GLY A 14 -6.07 -13.91 6.40
N THR A 15 -6.55 -13.01 7.24
CA THR A 15 -7.61 -12.05 6.87
C THR A 15 -7.20 -11.16 5.69
N HIS A 16 -5.92 -10.80 5.56
CA HIS A 16 -5.46 -10.01 4.42
C HIS A 16 -5.58 -10.79 3.10
N ALA A 17 -5.42 -12.12 3.12
CA ALA A 17 -5.63 -12.95 1.93
C ALA A 17 -7.11 -12.95 1.52
N GLU A 18 -8.03 -13.04 2.50
CA GLU A 18 -9.48 -12.97 2.27
C GLU A 18 -9.88 -11.62 1.67
N LYS A 19 -9.38 -10.52 2.26
CA LYS A 19 -9.67 -9.16 1.81
C LYS A 19 -9.20 -8.90 0.38
N VAL A 20 -7.98 -9.30 0.00
CA VAL A 20 -7.51 -9.12 -1.39
C VAL A 20 -8.26 -9.99 -2.39
N ILE A 21 -8.80 -11.14 -1.96
CA ILE A 21 -9.67 -11.97 -2.82
C ILE A 21 -10.98 -11.23 -3.07
N GLU A 22 -11.64 -10.70 -2.04
CA GLU A 22 -12.89 -9.96 -2.22
C GLU A 22 -12.69 -8.64 -3.00
N LEU A 23 -11.58 -7.92 -2.79
CA LEU A 23 -11.22 -6.72 -3.57
C LEU A 23 -10.99 -7.01 -5.07
N THR A 24 -10.71 -8.25 -5.46
CA THR A 24 -10.46 -8.64 -6.87
C THR A 24 -11.60 -9.46 -7.48
N LYS A 25 -12.68 -9.64 -6.74
CA LYS A 25 -13.86 -10.40 -7.14
C LYS A 25 -14.72 -9.58 -8.12
N VAL A 26 -15.41 -10.31 -8.99
CA VAL A 26 -16.44 -9.72 -9.86
C VAL A 26 -17.66 -9.40 -9.00
N TYR A 27 -18.02 -8.11 -8.90
CA TYR A 27 -19.20 -7.66 -8.15
C TYR A 27 -20.43 -7.45 -9.05
N ASN A 28 -20.23 -7.31 -10.36
CA ASN A 28 -21.30 -7.30 -11.35
C ASN A 28 -20.97 -8.33 -12.44
N SER A 29 -21.62 -9.49 -12.38
CA SER A 29 -21.36 -10.60 -13.31
C SER A 29 -21.79 -10.31 -14.74
N GLU A 30 -22.86 -9.53 -14.95
CA GLU A 30 -23.36 -9.20 -16.29
C GLU A 30 -22.37 -8.36 -17.08
N LYS A 31 -21.70 -7.42 -16.40
CA LYS A 31 -20.70 -6.52 -16.98
C LYS A 31 -19.25 -6.91 -16.67
N ASN A 32 -19.06 -8.02 -15.96
CA ASN A 32 -17.76 -8.50 -15.47
C ASN A 32 -16.95 -7.42 -14.74
N LEU A 33 -17.59 -6.60 -13.90
CA LEU A 33 -16.93 -5.49 -13.21
C LEU A 33 -16.23 -5.95 -11.93
N LYS A 34 -15.03 -5.42 -11.71
CA LYS A 34 -14.17 -5.63 -10.54
C LYS A 34 -13.70 -4.29 -9.98
N LEU A 35 -13.39 -4.24 -8.70
CA LEU A 35 -12.70 -3.08 -8.10
C LEU A 35 -11.23 -3.05 -8.53
N PHE A 36 -10.57 -4.20 -8.49
CA PHE A 36 -9.19 -4.39 -8.93
C PHE A 36 -9.09 -5.61 -9.84
N ASP A 37 -8.35 -5.49 -10.94
CA ASP A 37 -8.18 -6.59 -11.89
C ASP A 37 -7.26 -7.68 -11.33
N ARG A 38 -6.20 -7.28 -10.61
CA ARG A 38 -5.18 -8.18 -10.07
C ARG A 38 -4.88 -7.86 -8.62
N VAL A 39 -4.46 -8.89 -7.88
CA VAL A 39 -3.93 -8.73 -6.51
C VAL A 39 -2.70 -7.81 -6.49
N LEU A 40 -1.94 -7.77 -7.59
CA LEU A 40 -0.83 -6.84 -7.77
C LEU A 40 -1.29 -5.37 -7.73
N ASP A 41 -2.45 -5.05 -8.32
CA ASP A 41 -2.96 -3.68 -8.36
C ASP A 41 -3.34 -3.21 -6.95
N VAL A 42 -3.92 -4.11 -6.15
CA VAL A 42 -4.15 -3.88 -4.72
C VAL A 42 -2.83 -3.66 -3.98
N TYR A 43 -1.82 -4.52 -4.21
CA TYR A 43 -0.50 -4.42 -3.55
C TYR A 43 0.24 -3.11 -3.89
N LEU A 44 0.07 -2.59 -5.11
CA LEU A 44 0.67 -1.32 -5.52
C LEU A 44 -0.03 -0.13 -4.87
N LEU A 45 -1.35 -0.14 -4.73
CA LEU A 45 -2.10 1.01 -4.17
C LEU A 45 -2.14 1.01 -2.63
N ALA A 46 -2.32 -0.15 -2.01
CA ALA A 46 -2.48 -0.31 -0.58
C ALA A 46 -1.42 0.40 0.29
N PRO A 47 -0.10 0.36 0.02
CA PRO A 47 0.89 1.03 0.88
C PRO A 47 0.67 2.54 0.95
N ILE A 48 0.25 3.18 -0.14
CA ILE A 48 -0.06 4.62 -0.17
C ILE A 48 -1.32 4.91 0.64
N VAL A 49 -2.36 4.09 0.47
CA VAL A 49 -3.61 4.21 1.25
C VAL A 49 -3.31 4.02 2.74
N GLY A 50 -2.61 2.96 3.12
CA GLY A 50 -2.21 2.71 4.51
C GLY A 50 -1.41 3.87 5.09
N PHE A 51 -0.48 4.45 4.32
CA PHE A 51 0.30 5.60 4.79
C PHE A 51 -0.52 6.89 4.96
N ILE A 52 -1.44 7.18 4.04
CA ILE A 52 -2.31 8.36 4.08
C ILE A 52 -3.29 8.27 5.26
N TYR A 53 -3.92 7.11 5.44
CA TYR A 53 -4.83 6.83 6.55
C TYR A 53 -4.10 6.50 7.87
N LYS A 54 -2.76 6.57 7.89
CA LYS A 54 -1.91 6.24 9.05
C LYS A 54 -2.19 4.85 9.62
N ARG A 55 -2.63 3.92 8.77
CA ARG A 55 -3.00 2.56 9.13
C ARG A 55 -1.86 1.59 8.84
N LYS A 56 -1.46 0.88 9.88
CA LYS A 56 -0.59 -0.30 9.81
C LYS A 56 -1.38 -1.53 10.27
N SER A 57 -0.96 -2.68 9.80
CA SER A 57 -1.47 -3.96 10.27
C SER A 57 -0.35 -4.98 10.34
N GLU A 58 -0.43 -5.88 11.32
CA GLU A 58 0.58 -6.91 11.55
C GLU A 58 0.40 -8.08 10.59
N LYS A 59 1.46 -8.86 10.40
CA LYS A 59 1.34 -10.10 9.63
C LYS A 59 0.63 -11.13 10.50
N GLU A 60 -0.58 -11.49 10.09
CA GLU A 60 -1.32 -12.57 10.75
C GLU A 60 -0.84 -13.95 10.30
N LYS A 61 -0.97 -14.93 11.19
CA LYS A 61 -0.81 -16.34 10.82
C LYS A 61 -2.20 -16.87 10.49
N GLY A 62 -2.38 -17.33 9.26
CA GLY A 62 -3.63 -17.95 8.82
C GLY A 62 -3.36 -18.97 7.73
N ASN A 63 -4.30 -19.90 7.55
CA ASN A 63 -4.16 -20.99 6.59
C ASN A 63 -4.43 -20.55 5.14
N LEU A 64 -5.16 -19.44 4.95
CA LEU A 64 -5.40 -18.89 3.62
C LEU A 64 -4.23 -18.03 3.18
N GLU A 65 -3.76 -18.29 1.96
CA GLU A 65 -2.68 -17.54 1.34
C GLU A 65 -3.08 -17.04 -0.05
N LYS A 66 -2.67 -15.80 -0.37
CA LYS A 66 -2.76 -15.26 -1.73
C LYS A 66 -1.42 -14.66 -2.11
N SER A 67 -0.77 -15.27 -3.09
CA SER A 67 0.59 -14.93 -3.50
C SER A 67 0.64 -14.04 -4.73
N ILE A 68 1.65 -13.17 -4.78
CA ILE A 68 2.11 -12.47 -5.97
C ILE A 68 3.51 -13.01 -6.29
N PHE A 69 3.65 -13.67 -7.44
CA PHE A 69 4.89 -14.33 -7.82
C PHE A 69 6.01 -13.32 -8.13
N SER A 70 7.25 -13.79 -7.96
CA SER A 70 8.48 -13.01 -8.13
C SER A 70 8.57 -12.36 -9.52
N GLU A 71 8.13 -13.05 -10.56
CA GLU A 71 8.11 -12.59 -11.94
C GLU A 71 7.13 -11.41 -12.13
N THR A 72 5.98 -11.48 -11.46
CA THR A 72 4.96 -10.41 -11.48
C THR A 72 5.47 -9.15 -10.77
N LEU A 73 6.14 -9.31 -9.62
CA LEU A 73 6.74 -8.20 -8.88
C LEU A 73 7.91 -7.58 -9.64
N SER A 74 8.74 -8.42 -10.29
CA SER A 74 9.84 -7.97 -11.14
C SER A 74 9.36 -7.05 -12.26
N GLY A 75 8.22 -7.37 -12.88
CA GLY A 75 7.63 -6.54 -13.93
C GLY A 75 7.17 -5.15 -13.48
N GLU A 76 6.92 -4.96 -12.18
CA GLU A 76 6.44 -3.69 -11.60
C GLU A 76 7.41 -3.13 -10.54
N ILE A 77 8.66 -3.58 -10.54
CA ILE A 77 9.65 -3.30 -9.49
C ILE A 77 9.88 -1.82 -9.27
N GLU A 78 9.89 -1.02 -10.33
CA GLU A 78 10.09 0.43 -10.25
C GLU A 78 8.92 1.13 -9.54
N LYS A 79 7.68 0.68 -9.76
CA LYS A 79 6.51 1.22 -9.05
C LYS A 79 6.55 0.85 -7.57
N ILE A 80 6.96 -0.37 -7.24
CA ILE A 80 7.12 -0.82 -5.85
C ILE A 80 8.21 0.00 -5.15
N LYS A 81 9.39 0.14 -5.77
CA LYS A 81 10.50 0.95 -5.24
C LYS A 81 10.11 2.42 -5.10
N TYR A 82 9.32 2.96 -6.04
CA TYR A 82 8.79 4.31 -5.96
C TYR A 82 7.89 4.51 -4.74
N ASN A 83 6.90 3.64 -4.53
CA ASN A 83 6.02 3.71 -3.36
C ASN A 83 6.79 3.57 -2.05
N TYR A 84 7.75 2.63 -2.00
CA TYR A 84 8.64 2.48 -0.85
C TYR A 84 9.42 3.76 -0.56
N ARG A 85 10.04 4.36 -1.58
CA ARG A 85 10.80 5.62 -1.45
C ARG A 85 9.93 6.74 -0.90
N LEU A 86 8.72 6.91 -1.44
CA LEU A 86 7.78 7.93 -0.98
C LEU A 86 7.47 7.76 0.51
N ILE A 87 7.13 6.55 0.94
CA ILE A 87 6.80 6.30 2.36
C ILE A 87 8.02 6.53 3.24
N MET A 88 9.20 6.02 2.88
CA MET A 88 10.42 6.22 3.66
C MET A 88 10.80 7.70 3.79
N LEU A 89 10.63 8.48 2.72
CA LEU A 89 10.89 9.92 2.74
C LEU A 89 9.89 10.68 3.61
N LEU A 90 8.62 10.27 3.63
CA LEU A 90 7.54 11.02 4.29
C LEU A 90 7.29 10.59 5.74
N ASP A 91 7.69 9.39 6.16
CA ASP A 91 7.43 8.88 7.51
C ASP A 91 8.39 9.45 8.57
N ASN A 92 8.21 10.73 8.90
CA ASN A 92 8.95 11.43 9.96
C ASN A 92 8.72 10.85 11.37
N LYS A 93 7.62 10.10 11.57
CA LYS A 93 7.34 9.43 12.84
C LYS A 93 8.21 8.20 13.01
N TYR A 94 8.48 7.48 11.92
CA TYR A 94 9.39 6.35 11.94
C TYR A 94 10.86 6.77 12.00
N GLU A 95 11.27 7.77 11.21
CA GLU A 95 12.61 8.35 11.25
C GLU A 95 12.53 9.87 11.17
N PRO A 96 12.74 10.59 12.29
CA PRO A 96 12.66 12.05 12.31
C PRO A 96 13.70 12.74 11.43
N ASP A 97 14.90 12.16 11.29
CA ASP A 97 16.00 12.77 10.52
C ASP A 97 15.78 12.60 9.01
N PHE A 98 15.80 13.72 8.27
CA PHE A 98 15.58 13.70 6.83
C PHE A 98 16.69 12.98 6.05
N ASN A 99 17.97 13.20 6.40
CA ASN A 99 19.09 12.57 5.69
C ASN A 99 19.06 11.05 5.89
N LYS A 100 18.69 10.57 7.08
CA LYS A 100 18.48 9.15 7.33
C LYS A 100 17.30 8.59 6.52
N ARG A 101 16.18 9.33 6.41
CA ARG A 101 15.07 8.93 5.52
C ARG A 101 15.49 8.86 4.06
N ALA A 102 16.27 9.83 3.59
CA ALA A 102 16.83 9.81 2.23
C ALA A 102 17.74 8.60 2.02
N ASP A 103 18.61 8.28 2.99
CA ASP A 103 19.45 7.09 2.94
C ASP A 103 18.62 5.79 2.90
N LYS A 104 17.56 5.68 3.71
CA LYS A 104 16.63 4.53 3.68
C LYS A 104 15.91 4.39 2.33
N ALA A 105 15.47 5.50 1.76
CA ALA A 105 14.73 5.52 0.49
C ALA A 105 15.62 5.18 -0.72
N PHE A 106 16.86 5.69 -0.75
CA PHE A 106 17.71 5.63 -1.94
C PHE A 106 18.98 4.81 -1.79
N ARG A 107 19.69 4.95 -0.67
CA ARG A 107 21.03 4.35 -0.49
C ARG A 107 20.96 2.90 -0.02
N TYR A 108 20.04 2.60 0.89
CA TYR A 108 19.95 1.30 1.54
C TYR A 108 18.88 0.39 0.96
N ILE A 109 18.06 0.88 0.02
CA ILE A 109 17.00 0.11 -0.62
C ILE A 109 17.56 -1.17 -1.27
N GLY A 110 16.98 -2.32 -0.92
CA GLY A 110 17.39 -3.63 -1.43
C GLY A 110 18.62 -4.23 -0.75
N SER A 111 19.25 -3.51 0.20
CA SER A 111 20.31 -4.03 1.04
C SER A 111 19.75 -4.65 2.33
N GLU A 112 20.60 -5.39 3.06
CA GLU A 112 20.28 -5.95 4.37
C GLU A 112 19.72 -4.91 5.36
N LYS A 113 20.24 -3.68 5.30
CA LYS A 113 19.80 -2.57 6.16
C LYS A 113 18.34 -2.15 5.93
N SER A 114 17.76 -2.52 4.79
CA SER A 114 16.36 -2.20 4.45
C SER A 114 15.35 -3.24 4.94
N LYS A 115 15.77 -4.32 5.62
CA LYS A 115 14.83 -5.37 6.09
C LYS A 115 13.73 -4.83 7.00
N GLU A 116 14.08 -4.02 7.99
CA GLU A 116 13.11 -3.40 8.91
C GLU A 116 12.24 -2.37 8.20
N ASP A 117 12.84 -1.56 7.32
CA ASP A 117 12.16 -0.55 6.52
C ASP A 117 11.15 -1.19 5.54
N PHE A 118 11.50 -2.35 4.98
CA PHE A 118 10.61 -3.14 4.13
C PHE A 118 9.50 -3.83 4.93
N ALA A 119 9.78 -4.26 6.16
CA ALA A 119 8.75 -4.76 7.07
C ALA A 119 7.73 -3.66 7.43
N LEU A 120 8.21 -2.43 7.68
CA LEU A 120 7.38 -1.25 7.87
C LEU A 120 6.53 -0.96 6.63
N TYR A 121 7.13 -0.94 5.44
CA TYR A 121 6.41 -0.79 4.18
C TYR A 121 5.28 -1.82 4.05
N ASN A 122 5.58 -3.09 4.31
CA ASN A 122 4.58 -4.16 4.26
C ASN A 122 3.50 -4.03 5.35
N SER A 123 3.79 -3.39 6.48
CA SER A 123 2.76 -3.07 7.48
C SER A 123 1.75 -2.04 6.96
N TYR A 124 2.22 -1.06 6.16
CA TYR A 124 1.34 -0.13 5.45
C TYR A 124 0.59 -0.80 4.31
N VAL A 125 1.20 -1.74 3.58
CA VAL A 125 0.48 -2.56 2.58
C VAL A 125 -0.71 -3.24 3.24
N ARG A 126 -0.50 -3.94 4.36
CA ARG A 126 -1.56 -4.65 5.08
C ARG A 126 -2.63 -3.70 5.64
N GLY A 127 -2.20 -2.61 6.29
CA GLY A 127 -3.14 -1.59 6.78
C GLY A 127 -3.93 -0.91 5.65
N GLY A 128 -3.35 -0.75 4.48
CA GLY A 128 -4.04 -0.24 3.30
C GLY A 128 -5.05 -1.22 2.72
N VAL A 129 -4.76 -2.52 2.76
CA VAL A 129 -5.74 -3.58 2.40
C VAL A 129 -6.94 -3.53 3.34
N ASP A 130 -6.71 -3.33 4.65
CA ASP A 130 -7.79 -3.17 5.62
C ASP A 130 -8.68 -1.98 5.24
N VAL A 131 -8.10 -0.81 5.03
CA VAL A 131 -8.84 0.41 4.65
C VAL A 131 -9.59 0.23 3.33
N LEU A 132 -8.94 -0.31 2.30
CA LEU A 132 -9.57 -0.54 1.00
C LEU A 132 -10.78 -1.48 1.12
N TYR A 133 -10.66 -2.54 1.91
CA TYR A 133 -11.76 -3.48 2.13
C TYR A 133 -12.92 -2.82 2.90
N GLU A 134 -12.64 -2.18 4.03
CA GLU A 134 -13.64 -1.49 4.87
C GLU A 134 -14.41 -0.44 4.05
N LYS A 135 -13.68 0.36 3.25
CA LYS A 135 -14.27 1.43 2.46
C LYS A 135 -15.03 0.90 1.24
N LEU A 136 -14.45 -0.02 0.48
CA LEU A 136 -14.98 -0.38 -0.85
C LEU A 136 -15.84 -1.65 -0.87
N VAL A 137 -15.73 -2.54 0.12
CA VAL A 137 -16.35 -3.89 0.07
C VAL A 137 -17.23 -4.17 1.28
N GLU A 138 -16.83 -3.75 2.48
CA GLU A 138 -17.59 -4.08 3.68
C GLU A 138 -19.04 -3.57 3.58
N ASN A 139 -20.03 -4.40 3.91
CA ASN A 139 -21.46 -4.08 3.81
C ASN A 139 -22.01 -3.78 2.39
N THR A 140 -21.29 -4.08 1.30
CA THR A 140 -21.86 -4.01 -0.07
C THR A 140 -22.70 -5.25 -0.39
N LYS A 141 -23.86 -5.07 -1.03
CA LYS A 141 -24.73 -6.19 -1.48
C LYS A 141 -25.09 -6.10 -2.96
N THR A 142 -25.12 -4.89 -3.50
CA THR A 142 -25.53 -4.59 -4.87
C THR A 142 -24.43 -3.85 -5.62
N PRO A 143 -24.40 -3.90 -6.96
CA PRO A 143 -23.45 -3.10 -7.75
C PRO A 143 -23.50 -1.60 -7.45
N ASP A 144 -24.67 -1.04 -7.14
CA ASP A 144 -24.83 0.37 -6.81
C ASP A 144 -24.16 0.73 -5.47
N ASP A 145 -24.14 -0.20 -4.51
CA ASP A 145 -23.42 0.00 -3.24
C ASP A 145 -21.91 0.19 -3.47
N TYR A 146 -21.33 -0.58 -4.40
CA TYR A 146 -19.92 -0.43 -4.76
C TYR A 146 -19.64 0.93 -5.39
N VAL A 147 -20.52 1.37 -6.30
CA VAL A 147 -20.39 2.69 -6.95
C VAL A 147 -20.43 3.80 -5.91
N ASN A 148 -21.41 3.78 -5.01
CA ASN A 148 -21.52 4.78 -3.95
C ASN A 148 -20.29 4.79 -3.03
N LYS A 149 -19.81 3.61 -2.62
CA LYS A 149 -18.60 3.50 -1.79
C LYS A 149 -17.33 3.97 -2.48
N ILE A 150 -17.21 3.77 -3.80
CA ILE A 150 -16.10 4.34 -4.57
C ILE A 150 -16.16 5.87 -4.53
N TYR A 151 -17.34 6.46 -4.75
CA TYR A 151 -17.52 7.91 -4.67
C TYR A 151 -17.18 8.46 -3.28
N GLU A 152 -17.76 7.88 -2.22
CA GLU A 152 -17.48 8.25 -0.82
C GLU A 152 -15.99 8.14 -0.49
N PHE A 153 -15.35 7.05 -0.91
CA PHE A 153 -13.91 6.86 -0.71
C PHE A 153 -13.08 7.93 -1.42
N PHE A 154 -13.44 8.35 -2.64
CA PHE A 154 -12.72 9.41 -3.33
C PHE A 154 -12.88 10.78 -2.65
N GLU A 155 -14.07 11.12 -2.19
CA GLU A 155 -14.31 12.36 -1.44
C GLU A 155 -13.51 12.38 -0.14
N GLU A 156 -13.60 11.31 0.65
CA GLU A 156 -12.83 11.17 1.88
C GLU A 156 -11.33 11.17 1.63
N PHE A 157 -10.86 10.46 0.60
CA PHE A 157 -9.45 10.41 0.24
C PHE A 157 -8.93 11.80 -0.09
N GLN A 158 -9.67 12.62 -0.85
CA GLN A 158 -9.29 14.00 -1.15
C GLN A 158 -9.21 14.84 0.13
N GLU A 159 -10.18 14.72 1.04
CA GLU A 159 -10.13 15.44 2.31
C GLU A 159 -8.94 15.03 3.17
N VAL A 160 -8.71 13.73 3.35
CA VAL A 160 -7.63 13.18 4.17
C VAL A 160 -6.29 13.56 3.56
N TYR A 161 -6.14 13.46 2.24
CA TYR A 161 -4.95 13.91 1.53
C TYR A 161 -4.69 15.40 1.73
N ASN A 162 -5.71 16.26 1.53
CA ASN A 162 -5.58 17.71 1.70
C ASN A 162 -5.27 18.12 3.15
N LYS A 163 -5.80 17.39 4.14
CA LYS A 163 -5.47 17.60 5.56
C LYS A 163 -4.03 17.19 5.89
N ASN A 164 -3.55 16.11 5.29
CA ASN A 164 -2.22 15.56 5.56
C ASN A 164 -1.09 16.26 4.78
N ILE A 165 -1.39 16.94 3.67
CA ILE A 165 -0.39 17.75 2.95
C ILE A 165 -0.48 19.19 3.41
N ASN A 166 0.41 19.58 4.32
CA ASN A 166 0.69 20.98 4.52
C ASN A 166 1.71 21.43 3.45
N LYS A 167 1.39 22.44 2.65
CA LYS A 167 2.35 23.07 1.70
C LYS A 167 3.69 23.43 2.37
N ASN A 168 3.68 23.62 3.69
CA ASN A 168 4.87 23.90 4.49
C ASN A 168 5.84 22.71 4.60
N ASP A 169 5.37 21.46 4.52
CA ASP A 169 6.22 20.27 4.56
C ASP A 169 7.11 20.16 3.30
N PHE A 170 6.66 20.70 2.17
CA PHE A 170 7.49 20.82 0.97
C PHE A 170 8.38 22.07 0.99
N LYS A 171 7.95 23.15 1.64
CA LYS A 171 8.80 24.35 1.79
C LYS A 171 10.01 24.09 2.68
N THR A 172 9.88 23.27 3.73
CA THR A 172 11.02 22.86 4.55
C THR A 172 11.99 21.94 3.81
N LEU A 173 11.55 21.24 2.75
CA LEU A 173 12.42 20.43 1.88
C LEU A 173 13.32 21.27 0.95
N PHE A 174 12.93 22.51 0.64
CA PHE A 174 13.67 23.40 -0.27
C PHE A 174 14.10 24.73 0.36
N GLY A 175 13.74 24.96 1.62
CA GLY A 175 13.98 26.19 2.36
C GLY A 175 14.88 25.94 3.55
N ASN A 176 16.16 25.70 3.27
CA ASN A 176 17.30 25.96 4.15
C ASN A 176 18.57 25.91 3.27
N ASN A 177 18.81 27.02 2.55
CA ASN A 177 20.15 27.44 2.12
C ASN A 177 20.49 28.70 2.89
#